data_AF-M5G5G9-F1
#
_entry.id   AF-M5G5G9-F1
#
_cell.length_a   1.000
_cell.length_b   1.000
_cell.length_c   1.000
_cell.angle_alpha   90.00
_cell.angle_beta   90.00
_cell.angle_gamma   90.00
#
_symmetry.space_group_name_H-M   'P 1'
#
loop_
_entity.id
_entity.type
_entity.pdbx_description
1 polymer ?
#
loop_
_entity_poly.entity_id
_entity_poly.type
_entity_poly.pdbx_seq_one_letter_code
_entity_poly.pdbx_strand_id
1 'polypeptide(L)' 'IYGSNNITPTFHWTMHMPMQIRHFGPVHRCWTFLFKRLNKVLKMINTSGHKGGVVEVTFAREFKREI' A
#
# COMPACT_ATOMS: atom_id res chain seq x y z
N ILE A 1 -24.97 14.56 -3.62
CA ILE A 1 -24.28 13.56 -2.77
C ILE A 1 -24.22 12.19 -3.43
N TYR A 2 -25.27 11.76 -4.14
CA TYR A 2 -25.24 10.57 -4.99
C TYR A 2 -25.36 10.95 -6.48
N GLY A 3 -25.22 9.97 -7.37
CA GLY A 3 -25.28 10.15 -8.83
C GLY A 3 -23.95 9.85 -9.51
N SER A 4 -24.00 9.46 -10.79
CA SER A 4 -22.83 9.11 -11.61
C SER A 4 -21.74 10.19 -11.60
N ASN A 5 -22.14 11.46 -11.56
CA ASN A 5 -21.24 12.61 -11.55
C ASN A 5 -20.43 12.76 -10.24
N ASN A 6 -20.80 12.04 -9.18
CA ASN A 6 -20.15 12.11 -7.86
C ASN A 6 -19.36 10.82 -7.53
N ILE A 7 -19.19 9.92 -8.50
CA ILE A 7 -18.45 8.67 -8.31
C ILE A 7 -16.95 8.97 -8.25
N THR A 8 -16.34 8.69 -7.11
CA THR A 8 -14.89 8.71 -6.99
C THR A 8 -14.30 7.41 -7.53
N PRO A 9 -13.01 7.40 -7.94
CA PRO A 9 -12.33 6.16 -8.33
C PRO A 9 -12.40 5.07 -7.25
N THR A 10 -12.33 5.46 -5.97
CA THR A 10 -12.48 4.53 -4.83
C THR A 10 -13.87 3.91 -4.78
N PHE A 11 -14.91 4.69 -5.07
CA PHE A 11 -16.28 4.16 -5.14
C PHE A 11 -16.44 3.20 -6.32
N HIS A 12 -15.96 3.57 -7.50
CA HIS A 12 -15.95 2.68 -8.68
C HIS A 12 -15.17 1.37 -8.40
N TRP A 13 -14.06 1.45 -7.68
CA TRP A 13 -13.23 0.29 -7.33
C TRP A 13 -14.00 -0.79 -6.55
N THR A 14 -15.00 -0.40 -5.74
CA THR A 14 -15.81 -1.37 -4.98
C THR A 14 -16.52 -2.39 -5.88
N MET A 15 -16.86 -2.01 -7.11
CA MET A 15 -17.49 -2.88 -8.10
C MET A 15 -16.56 -4.02 -8.56
N HIS A 16 -15.24 -3.82 -8.47
CA HIS A 16 -14.22 -4.81 -8.86
C HIS A 16 -13.81 -5.73 -7.69
N MET A 17 -14.15 -5.38 -6.45
CA MET A 17 -13.73 -6.15 -5.27
C MET A 17 -14.18 -7.63 -5.30
N PRO A 18 -15.39 -8.00 -5.72
CA PRO A 18 -15.78 -9.41 -5.76
C PRO A 18 -14.90 -10.26 -6.69
N MET A 19 -14.45 -9.71 -7.81
CA MET A 19 -13.55 -10.42 -8.73
C MET A 19 -12.14 -10.50 -8.13
N GLN A 20 -11.65 -9.40 -7.55
CA GLN A 20 -10.35 -9.36 -6.91
C GLN A 20 -10.24 -10.34 -5.74
N ILE A 21 -11.28 -10.42 -4.90
CA ILE A 21 -11.27 -11.32 -3.74
C ILE A 21 -11.21 -12.78 -4.19
N ARG A 22 -11.91 -13.15 -5.27
CA ARG A 22 -11.87 -14.50 -5.84
C ARG A 22 -10.51 -14.86 -6.42
N HIS A 23 -9.82 -13.93 -7.06
CA HIS A 23 -8.53 -14.20 -7.71
C HIS A 23 -7.31 -14.08 -6.79
N PHE A 24 -7.34 -13.16 -5.84
CA PHE A 24 -6.16 -12.76 -5.07
C PHE A 24 -6.35 -12.89 -3.54
N GLY A 25 -7.53 -13.35 -3.10
CA GLY A 25 -7.85 -13.54 -1.70
C GLY A 25 -8.28 -12.25 -1.00
N PRO A 26 -8.10 -12.13 0.32
CA PRO A 26 -8.58 -10.97 1.08
C PRO A 26 -8.12 -9.63 0.49
N VAL A 27 -8.95 -8.59 0.58
CA VAL A 27 -8.66 -7.23 0.07
C VAL A 27 -7.30 -6.70 0.54
N HIS A 28 -6.89 -7.07 1.76
CA HIS A 28 -5.58 -6.70 2.34
C HIS A 28 -4.37 -7.29 1.60
N ARG A 29 -4.55 -8.32 0.77
CA ARG A 29 -3.50 -8.90 -0.08
C ARG A 29 -3.36 -8.17 -1.42
N CYS A 30 -4.48 -7.70 -1.98
CA CYS A 30 -4.47 -7.00 -3.27
C CYS A 30 -4.11 -5.53 -3.13
N TRP A 31 -4.47 -4.93 -2.00
CA TRP A 31 -4.28 -3.50 -1.77
C TRP A 31 -2.91 -3.21 -1.16
N THR A 32 -2.51 -1.93 -1.14
CA THR A 32 -1.23 -1.47 -0.57
C THR A 32 -1.15 -1.59 0.96
N PHE A 33 -1.97 -2.44 1.58
CA PHE A 33 -2.07 -2.63 3.02
C PHE A 33 -0.74 -3.09 3.63
N LEU A 34 -0.07 -4.08 3.02
CA LEU A 34 1.25 -4.53 3.48
C LEU A 34 2.24 -3.36 3.48
N PHE A 35 2.34 -2.62 2.37
CA PHE A 35 3.24 -1.47 2.24
C PHE A 35 2.92 -0.35 3.25
N LYS A 36 1.63 -0.09 3.53
CA LYS A 36 1.22 0.85 4.58
C LYS A 36 1.69 0.40 5.96
N ARG A 37 1.63 -0.90 6.26
CA ARG A 37 2.11 -1.46 7.53
C ARG A 37 3.64 -1.38 7.62
N LEU A 38 4.35 -1.69 6.54
CA LEU A 38 5.81 -1.55 6.48
C LEU A 38 6.25 -0.10 6.63
N ASN A 39 5.54 0.87 6.03
CA ASN A 39 5.80 2.29 6.25
C ASN A 39 5.63 2.70 7.72
N LYS A 40 4.72 2.08 8.45
CA LYS A 40 4.59 2.30 9.91
C LYS A 40 5.81 1.76 10.66
N VAL A 41 6.28 0.55 10.32
CA VAL A 41 7.49 -0.02 10.91
C VAL A 41 8.71 0.86 10.61
N LEU A 42 8.85 1.32 9.37
CA LEU A 42 9.94 2.19 8.92
C LEU A 42 10.00 3.50 9.71
N LYS A 43 8.85 4.10 10.03
CA LYS A 43 8.76 5.29 10.90
C LYS A 43 9.18 5.05 12.34
N MET A 44 9.21 3.80 12.82
CA MET A 44 9.66 3.45 14.17
C MET A 44 11.17 3.21 14.25
N ILE A 45 11.85 3.11 13.10
CA ILE A 45 13.29 2.88 13.05
C ILE A 45 14.01 4.22 13.30
N ASN A 46 14.96 4.21 14.22
CA ASN A 46 15.84 5.36 14.42
C ASN A 46 16.74 5.53 13.19
N THR A 47 16.71 6.70 12.56
CA THR A 47 17.53 7.00 11.38
C THR A 47 18.97 7.40 11.74
N SER A 48 19.32 7.49 13.03
CA SER A 48 20.66 7.88 13.52
C SER A 48 21.16 9.18 12.91
N GLY A 49 20.25 10.15 12.71
CA GLY A 49 20.56 11.44 12.10
C GLY A 49 20.66 11.44 10.57
N HIS A 50 20.52 10.29 9.91
CA HIS A 50 20.45 10.22 8.46
C HIS A 50 19.19 10.93 7.96
N LYS A 51 19.38 11.84 6.99
CA LYS A 51 18.32 12.60 6.31
C LYS A 51 18.25 12.18 4.84
N GLY A 52 17.22 12.63 4.14
CA GLY A 52 17.12 12.45 2.68
C GLY A 52 16.64 11.07 2.23
N GLY A 53 15.97 10.31 3.11
CA GLY A 53 15.30 9.07 2.69
C GLY A 53 16.20 7.83 2.59
N VAL A 54 17.42 7.88 3.13
CA VAL A 54 18.43 6.81 2.95
C VAL A 54 17.96 5.48 3.52
N VAL A 55 17.27 5.51 4.66
CA VAL A 55 16.73 4.30 5.31
C VAL A 55 15.60 3.71 4.48
N GLU A 56 14.74 4.55 3.91
CA GLU A 56 13.63 4.17 3.05
C GLU A 56 14.11 3.56 1.73
N VAL A 57 15.14 4.15 1.11
CA VAL A 57 15.77 3.60 -0.11
C VAL A 57 16.43 2.26 0.17
N THR A 58 17.12 2.12 1.31
CA THR A 58 17.74 0.85 1.71
C THR A 58 16.67 -0.22 1.91
N PHE A 59 15.62 0.09 2.66
CA PHE A 59 14.50 -0.81 2.88
C PHE A 59 13.83 -1.25 1.57
N ALA A 60 13.59 -0.32 0.65
CA ALA A 60 12.99 -0.62 -0.65
C ALA A 60 13.89 -1.51 -1.53
N ARG A 61 15.21 -1.30 -1.51
CA ARG A 61 16.19 -2.12 -2.22
C ARG A 61 16.24 -3.55 -1.68
N GLU A 62 16.29 -3.69 -0.36
CA GLU A 62 16.31 -5.00 0.30
C GLU A 62 15.00 -5.76 0.07
N PHE A 63 13.85 -5.11 0.22
CA PHE A 63 12.54 -5.70 -0.06
C PHE A 63 12.42 -6.21 -1.50
N LYS A 64 12.98 -5.47 -2.47
CA LYS A 64 13.00 -5.91 -3.88
C LYS A 64 13.96 -7.07 -4.13
N ARG A 65 15.06 -7.21 -3.38
CA ARG A 65 16.01 -8.32 -3.56
C ARG A 65 15.41 -9.68 -3.22
N GLU A 66 14.41 -9.71 -2.32
CA GLU A 66 13.73 -10.93 -1.88
C GLU A 66 12.48 -11.28 -2.73
N ILE A 67 12.19 -10.50 -3.78
CA ILE A 67 11.12 -10.73 -4.76
C ILE A 67 11.72 -11.23 -6.07
#